data_AF-A0A832Q9Y2-F1
#
_entry.id   AF-A0A832Q9Y2-F1
#
_cell.length_a   1.000
_cell.length_b   1.000
_cell.length_c   1.000
_cell.angle_alpha   90.00
_cell.angle_beta   90.00
_cell.angle_gamma   90.00
#
_symmetry.space_group_name_H-M   'P 1'
#
loop_
_entity.id
_entity.type
_entity.pdbx_description
1 polymer ?
#
loop_
_entity_poly.entity_id
_entity_poly.type
_entity_poly.pdbx_seq_one_letter_code
_entity_poly.pdbx_strand_id
1 'polypeptide(L)'
;GETSSLATAINGQTTITLDCPSGTNWKLGLNNGMHALSGQRRMAGPANNHVEYELYRDPARSQRWGNDRAGGTDVVSGSGSVQSNPTTLEVYGRVPAQAPAAAGSYSDTITVTLEY
;
A
#
# COMPACT_ATOMS: atom_id res chain seq x y z
N GLY A 1 10.14 6.98 8.45
CA GLY A 1 10.34 8.44 8.36
C GLY A 1 9.89 9.05 9.67
N GLU A 2 10.46 10.18 10.05
CA GLU A 2 10.08 10.91 11.26
C GLU A 2 9.29 12.16 10.87
N THR A 3 8.28 12.54 11.66
CA THR A 3 7.53 13.78 11.48
C THR A 3 7.22 14.40 12.83
N SER A 4 7.24 15.72 12.91
CA SER A 4 6.83 16.49 14.08
C SER A 4 5.37 16.94 14.02
N SER A 5 4.67 16.70 12.90
CA SER A 5 3.28 17.13 12.69
C SER A 5 2.54 16.21 11.72
N LEU A 6 1.23 16.06 11.94
CA LEU A 6 0.29 15.40 11.03
C LEU A 6 -0.67 16.41 10.37
N ALA A 7 -0.39 17.71 10.48
CA ALA A 7 -1.27 18.77 9.94
C ALA A 7 -1.22 18.88 8.42
N THR A 8 -0.22 18.29 7.76
CA THR A 8 -0.10 18.22 6.30
C THR A 8 0.13 16.78 5.87
N ALA A 9 -0.19 16.48 4.61
CA ALA A 9 0.00 15.14 4.09
C ALA A 9 1.50 14.80 3.97
N ILE A 10 1.87 13.61 4.46
CA ILE A 10 3.21 13.06 4.35
C ILE A 10 3.16 11.95 3.30
N ASN A 11 4.04 12.03 2.32
CA ASN A 11 4.09 11.09 1.20
C ASN A 11 5.35 10.23 1.28
N GLY A 12 5.23 8.98 0.85
CA GLY A 12 6.35 8.07 0.66
C GLY A 12 6.20 7.30 -0.64
N GLN A 13 7.27 6.64 -1.08
CA GLN A 13 7.24 5.72 -2.20
C GLN A 13 8.15 4.53 -1.92
N THR A 14 7.78 3.37 -2.47
CA THR A 14 8.61 2.17 -2.50
C THR A 14 8.26 1.37 -3.75
N THR A 15 8.92 0.24 -3.97
CA THR A 15 8.70 -0.62 -5.13
C THR A 15 8.47 -2.06 -4.72
N ILE A 16 7.62 -2.77 -5.44
CA ILE A 16 7.47 -4.23 -5.41
C ILE A 16 8.03 -4.75 -6.73
N THR A 17 8.99 -5.68 -6.65
CA THR A 17 9.58 -6.31 -7.83
C THR A 17 9.08 -7.74 -7.93
N LEU A 18 8.52 -8.08 -9.09
CA LEU A 18 7.99 -9.39 -9.43
C LEU A 18 8.85 -10.04 -10.50
N ASP A 19 9.15 -11.31 -10.31
CA ASP A 19 9.77 -12.15 -11.33
C ASP A 19 8.82 -13.32 -11.63
N CYS A 20 8.10 -13.23 -12.75
CA CYS A 20 7.12 -14.22 -13.19
C CYS A 20 7.55 -14.80 -14.54
N PRO A 21 7.37 -16.10 -14.78
CA PRO A 21 7.69 -16.70 -16.08
C PRO A 21 6.94 -16.01 -17.22
N SER A 22 7.60 -15.89 -18.38
CA SER A 22 7.05 -15.22 -19.55
C SER A 22 5.69 -15.78 -19.94
N GLY A 23 4.69 -14.90 -20.11
CA GLY A 23 3.33 -15.28 -20.49
C GLY A 23 2.44 -15.73 -19.33
N THR A 24 2.94 -15.77 -18.09
CA THR A 24 2.11 -16.04 -16.91
C THR A 24 1.28 -14.81 -16.57
N ASN A 25 -0.04 -14.90 -16.67
CA ASN A 25 -0.93 -13.83 -16.21
C ASN A 25 -0.91 -13.79 -14.69
N TRP A 26 -0.87 -12.60 -14.11
CA TRP A 26 -0.85 -12.45 -12.67
C TRP A 26 -1.71 -11.27 -12.20
N LYS A 27 -2.11 -11.35 -10.92
CA LYS A 27 -2.76 -10.27 -10.18
C LYS A 27 -2.04 -10.06 -8.85
N LEU A 28 -1.78 -8.81 -8.50
CA LEU A 28 -1.18 -8.42 -7.23
C LEU A 28 -2.12 -7.48 -6.45
N GLY A 29 -2.47 -7.93 -5.24
CA GLY A 29 -3.30 -7.19 -4.29
C GLY A 29 -2.58 -6.90 -2.98
N LEU A 30 -2.95 -5.79 -2.35
CA LEU A 30 -2.49 -5.34 -1.03
C LEU A 30 -3.67 -5.26 -0.08
N ASN A 31 -3.67 -6.03 1.02
CA ASN A 31 -4.76 -5.96 1.99
C ASN A 31 -4.79 -4.60 2.74
N ASN A 32 -5.73 -4.45 3.68
CA ASN A 32 -5.88 -3.20 4.44
C ASN A 32 -4.95 -3.08 5.65
N GLY A 33 -4.08 -4.07 5.88
CA GLY A 33 -3.19 -4.10 7.03
C GLY A 33 -3.79 -4.81 8.24
N MET A 34 -3.00 -4.92 9.32
CA MET A 34 -3.35 -5.64 10.55
C MET A 34 -4.26 -4.82 11.46
N HIS A 35 -4.22 -3.49 11.35
CA HIS A 35 -4.95 -2.57 12.23
C HIS A 35 -6.06 -1.77 11.51
N ALA A 36 -6.50 -2.26 10.35
CA ALA A 36 -7.56 -1.65 9.57
C ALA A 36 -8.86 -1.48 10.36
N LEU A 37 -9.60 -0.41 10.10
CA LEU A 37 -10.95 -0.21 10.62
C LEU A 37 -11.88 0.18 9.49
N SER A 38 -12.94 -0.61 9.27
CA SER A 38 -13.93 -0.36 8.20
C SER A 38 -13.30 -0.17 6.81
N GLY A 39 -12.17 -0.83 6.54
CA GLY A 39 -11.44 -0.74 5.28
C GLY A 39 -10.35 0.34 5.22
N GLN A 40 -10.33 1.29 6.17
CA GLN A 40 -9.28 2.29 6.28
C GLN A 40 -8.01 1.69 6.88
N ARG A 41 -6.87 1.81 6.18
CA ARG A 41 -5.57 1.36 6.74
C ARG A 41 -5.11 2.30 7.84
N ARG A 42 -4.53 1.74 8.89
CA ARG A 42 -4.04 2.49 10.06
C ARG A 42 -2.78 1.86 10.61
N MET A 43 -1.79 2.66 10.93
CA MET A 43 -0.65 2.24 11.73
C MET A 43 -1.01 2.34 13.20
N ALA A 44 -0.68 1.32 13.99
CA ALA A 44 -0.87 1.31 15.44
C ALA A 44 0.35 1.89 16.14
N GLY A 45 0.12 2.68 17.18
CA GLY A 45 1.16 3.28 18.02
C GLY A 45 0.82 3.22 19.52
N PRO A 46 1.52 4.00 20.35
CA PRO A 46 1.37 3.96 21.80
C PRO A 46 -0.05 4.34 22.26
N ALA A 47 -0.44 3.83 23.43
CA ALA A 47 -1.72 4.15 24.08
C ALA A 47 -2.95 3.96 23.16
N ASN A 48 -2.92 2.93 22.30
CA ASN A 48 -3.97 2.62 21.31
C ASN A 48 -4.26 3.76 20.31
N ASN A 49 -3.31 4.67 20.11
CA ASN A 49 -3.41 5.66 19.05
C ASN A 49 -3.18 4.99 17.69
N HIS A 50 -3.79 5.57 16.67
CA HIS A 50 -3.69 5.11 15.30
C HIS A 50 -3.41 6.29 14.37
N VAL A 51 -2.63 6.06 13.33
CA VAL A 51 -2.39 7.01 12.25
C VAL A 51 -2.90 6.43 10.95
N GLU A 52 -3.84 7.11 10.32
CA GLU A 52 -4.42 6.68 9.04
C GLU A 52 -3.42 6.87 7.91
N TYR A 53 -3.43 5.94 6.96
CA TYR A 53 -2.64 6.02 5.74
C TYR A 53 -3.32 5.29 4.60
N GLU A 54 -2.84 5.51 3.38
CA GLU A 54 -3.24 4.73 2.22
C GLU A 54 -2.08 4.48 1.25
N LEU A 55 -2.24 3.42 0.44
CA LEU A 55 -1.32 3.02 -0.61
C LEU A 55 -2.01 3.11 -1.97
N TYR A 56 -1.30 3.63 -2.96
CA TYR A 56 -1.80 3.94 -4.29
C TYR A 56 -0.87 3.37 -5.36
N ARG A 57 -1.43 3.10 -6.54
CA ARG A 57 -0.70 2.60 -7.70
C ARG A 57 -0.29 3.69 -8.70
N ASP A 58 -0.67 4.93 -8.45
CA ASP A 58 -0.38 6.09 -9.29
C ASP A 58 0.28 7.23 -8.49
N PRO A 59 1.19 8.01 -9.11
CA PRO A 59 1.86 9.11 -8.43
C PRO A 59 0.92 10.23 -7.95
N ALA A 60 -0.24 10.39 -8.59
CA ALA A 60 -1.26 11.36 -8.17
C ALA A 60 -2.05 10.90 -6.94
N ARG A 61 -1.90 9.63 -6.51
CA ARG A 61 -2.60 9.03 -5.37
C ARG A 61 -4.12 9.12 -5.52
N SER A 62 -4.58 8.81 -6.73
CA SER A 62 -6.01 8.80 -7.08
C SER A 62 -6.58 7.39 -7.16
N GLN A 63 -5.72 6.40 -7.35
CA GLN A 63 -6.06 4.99 -7.50
C GLN A 63 -5.53 4.21 -6.31
N ARG A 64 -6.40 4.02 -5.31
CA ARG A 64 -6.11 3.16 -4.16
C ARG A 64 -5.71 1.77 -4.64
N TRP A 65 -4.65 1.22 -4.06
CA TRP A 65 -4.26 -0.16 -4.26
C TRP A 65 -4.80 -0.99 -3.10
N GLY A 66 -5.76 -1.87 -3.38
CA GLY A 66 -6.39 -2.77 -2.42
C GLY A 66 -6.26 -4.23 -2.83
N ASN A 67 -7.23 -5.03 -2.40
CA ASN A 67 -7.21 -6.48 -2.54
C ASN A 67 -8.60 -7.02 -2.90
N ASP A 68 -9.47 -6.22 -3.53
CA ASP A 68 -10.77 -6.71 -3.98
C ASP A 68 -10.60 -7.52 -5.28
N ARG A 69 -10.48 -8.83 -5.09
CA ARG A 69 -10.23 -9.80 -6.17
C ARG A 69 -11.51 -10.24 -6.90
N ALA A 70 -12.68 -9.98 -6.33
CA ALA A 70 -13.96 -10.47 -6.83
C ALA A 70 -14.63 -9.52 -7.83
N GLY A 71 -14.16 -8.27 -7.92
CA GLY A 71 -14.64 -7.30 -8.92
C GLY A 71 -13.92 -5.94 -8.90
N GLY A 72 -12.85 -5.80 -8.12
CA GLY A 72 -12.26 -4.51 -7.80
C GLY A 72 -11.36 -3.93 -8.89
N THR A 73 -11.54 -2.63 -9.16
CA THR A 73 -10.60 -1.82 -9.94
C THR A 73 -9.31 -1.49 -9.18
N ASP A 74 -9.10 -2.02 -7.97
CA ASP A 74 -8.05 -1.63 -7.02
C ASP A 74 -6.90 -2.64 -6.89
N VAL A 75 -6.86 -3.69 -7.72
CA VAL A 75 -5.70 -4.59 -7.87
C VAL A 75 -4.85 -4.19 -9.09
N VAL A 76 -3.61 -4.66 -9.15
CA VAL A 76 -2.74 -4.51 -10.34
C VAL A 76 -2.64 -5.86 -11.04
N SER A 77 -2.79 -5.87 -12.36
CA SER A 77 -2.68 -7.06 -13.19
C SER A 77 -1.64 -6.88 -14.28
N GLY A 78 -1.03 -7.97 -14.71
CA GLY A 78 -0.14 -7.98 -15.86
C GLY A 78 0.17 -9.40 -16.32
N SER A 79 1.17 -9.51 -17.19
CA SER A 79 1.71 -10.78 -17.67
C SER A 79 3.22 -10.78 -17.46
N GLY A 80 3.80 -11.94 -17.13
CA GLY A 80 5.24 -12.11 -17.01
C GLY A 80 5.95 -11.65 -18.28
N SER A 81 6.98 -10.82 -18.11
CA SER A 81 7.74 -10.25 -19.23
C SER A 81 8.64 -11.31 -19.89
N VAL A 82 9.20 -11.00 -21.05
CA VAL A 82 10.16 -11.89 -21.71
C VAL A 82 11.35 -12.13 -20.77
N GLN A 83 11.60 -13.41 -20.53
CA GLN A 83 12.55 -14.07 -19.61
C GLN A 83 13.86 -13.30 -19.38
N SER A 84 13.85 -12.18 -18.63
CA SER A 84 15.00 -11.43 -18.09
C SER A 84 14.64 -10.08 -17.44
N ASN A 85 13.41 -9.54 -17.57
CA ASN A 85 13.07 -8.23 -17.00
C ASN A 85 12.04 -8.35 -15.87
N PRO A 86 12.46 -8.22 -14.59
CA PRO A 86 11.54 -8.14 -13.48
C PRO A 86 10.51 -7.03 -13.71
N THR A 87 9.25 -7.30 -13.38
CA THR A 87 8.23 -6.25 -13.40
C THR A 87 8.30 -5.48 -12.10
N THR A 88 8.67 -4.19 -12.18
CA THR A 88 8.70 -3.29 -11.02
C THR A 88 7.40 -2.51 -10.96
N LEU A 89 6.72 -2.59 -9.81
CA LEU A 89 5.51 -1.84 -9.51
C LEU A 89 5.81 -0.80 -8.43
N GLU A 90 5.51 0.46 -8.71
CA GLU A 90 5.67 1.54 -7.73
C GLU A 90 4.48 1.58 -6.77
N VAL A 91 4.78 1.70 -5.48
CA VAL A 91 3.81 1.86 -4.41
C VAL A 91 3.93 3.27 -3.86
N TYR A 92 2.86 4.04 -3.97
CA TYR A 92 2.80 5.40 -3.49
C TYR A 92 2.05 5.44 -2.16
N GLY A 93 2.76 5.71 -1.07
CA GLY A 93 2.18 5.85 0.26
C GLY A 93 1.78 7.30 0.57
N ARG A 94 0.73 7.47 1.36
CA ARG A 94 0.37 8.76 1.96
C ARG A 94 -0.27 8.59 3.33
N VAL A 95 0.24 9.35 4.29
CA VAL A 95 -0.46 9.71 5.53
C VAL A 95 -1.16 11.05 5.26
N PRO A 96 -2.50 11.11 5.17
CA PRO A 96 -3.20 12.37 4.97
C PRO A 96 -3.08 13.27 6.21
N ALA A 97 -3.36 14.56 6.03
CA ALA A 97 -3.48 15.47 7.14
C ALA A 97 -4.59 14.99 8.10
N GLN A 98 -4.28 14.91 9.39
CA GLN A 98 -5.20 14.38 10.41
C GLN A 98 -4.88 15.01 11.78
N ALA A 99 -5.72 14.70 12.77
CA ALA A 99 -5.50 15.17 14.14
C ALA A 99 -4.14 14.69 14.68
N PRO A 100 -3.49 15.47 15.55
CA PRO A 100 -2.27 15.04 16.21
C PRO A 100 -2.48 13.70 16.94
N ALA A 101 -1.58 12.76 16.72
CA ALA A 101 -1.51 11.50 17.46
C ALA A 101 -0.44 11.59 18.55
N ALA A 102 -0.52 10.74 19.58
CA ALA A 102 0.49 10.69 20.62
C ALA A 102 1.90 10.46 20.04
N ALA A 103 2.92 11.10 20.61
CA ALA A 103 4.29 10.92 20.15
C ALA A 103 4.75 9.47 20.34
N GLY A 104 5.35 8.89 19.31
CA GLY A 104 5.90 7.54 19.32
C GLY A 104 5.93 6.91 17.93
N SER A 105 6.38 5.66 17.88
CA SER A 105 6.47 4.89 16.63
C SER A 105 5.12 4.28 16.28
N TYR A 106 4.73 4.42 15.01
CA TYR A 106 3.53 3.83 14.43
C TYR A 106 3.91 2.83 13.34
N SER A 107 3.34 1.64 13.35
CA SER A 107 3.58 0.61 12.33
C SER A 107 2.30 -0.15 11.96
N ASP A 108 2.29 -0.69 10.75
CA ASP A 108 1.27 -1.65 10.27
C ASP A 108 1.95 -2.71 9.42
N THR A 109 1.33 -3.87 9.26
CA THR A 109 1.81 -4.96 8.40
C THR A 109 0.82 -5.20 7.26
N ILE A 110 1.27 -4.98 6.03
CA ILE A 110 0.48 -5.22 4.82
C ILE A 110 0.82 -6.58 4.23
N THR A 111 -0.20 -7.39 3.96
CA THR A 111 -0.05 -8.65 3.22
C THR A 111 -0.17 -8.37 1.73
N VAL A 112 0.89 -8.71 1.01
CA VAL A 112 0.93 -8.74 -0.45
C VAL A 112 0.45 -10.12 -0.91
N THR A 113 -0.47 -10.19 -1.85
CA THR A 113 -0.86 -11.46 -2.47
C THR A 113 -0.69 -11.41 -3.97
N LEU A 114 0.05 -12.38 -4.48
CA LEU A 114 0.25 -12.63 -5.91
C LEU A 114 -0.56 -13.88 -6.29
N GLU A 115 -1.39 -13.76 -7.31
CA GLU A 115 -2.13 -14.86 -7.93
C GLU A 115 -1.67 -15.02 -9.38
N TYR A 116 -1.50 -16.26 -9.84
CA TYR A 116 -1.00 -16.61 -11.18
C TYR A 116 -1.52 -17.96 -11.66
#